data_AF-A0A410P735-F1
#
_entry.id   AF-A0A410P735-F1
#
_cell.length_a   1.000
_cell.length_b   1.000
_cell.length_c   1.000
_cell.angle_alpha   90.00
_cell.angle_beta   90.00
_cell.angle_gamma   90.00
#
_symmetry.space_group_name_H-M   'P 1'
#
loop_
_entity.id
_entity.type
_entity.pdbx_description
1 polymer ?
#
loop_
_entity_poly.entity_id
_entity_poly.type
_entity_poly.pdbx_seq_one_letter_code
_entity_poly.pdbx_strand_id
1 'polypeptide(L)' 'MAKATVEYKNGKKIVTYPNGEKQEYSKGNLKTAKDMFLKQRQKIDENIALIDDDLAKMVV' A
#
# COMPACT_ATOMS: atom_id res chain seq x y z
N MET A 1 21.31 -0.79 -14.04
CA MET A 1 20.91 -0.38 -12.68
C MET A 1 20.86 -1.62 -11.82
N ALA A 2 21.59 -1.65 -10.71
CA ALA A 2 21.42 -2.73 -9.74
C ALA A 2 19.99 -2.70 -9.19
N LYS A 3 19.41 -3.88 -8.94
CA LYS A 3 18.05 -4.03 -8.39
C LYS A 3 18.15 -4.21 -6.88
N ALA A 4 17.14 -3.74 -6.15
CA ALA A 4 17.05 -4.03 -4.73
C ALA A 4 16.88 -5.55 -4.52
N THR A 5 17.52 -6.09 -3.49
CA THR A 5 17.33 -7.49 -3.06
C THR A 5 16.36 -7.53 -1.89
N VAL A 6 15.55 -8.59 -1.83
CA VAL A 6 14.56 -8.79 -0.76
C VAL A 6 14.82 -10.12 -0.10
N GLU A 7 15.00 -10.09 1.21
CA GLU A 7 15.19 -11.27 2.05
C GLU A 7 14.13 -11.33 3.15
N TYR A 8 13.80 -12.54 3.59
CA TYR A 8 12.87 -12.78 4.68
C TYR A 8 13.58 -13.58 5.77
N LYS A 9 13.83 -12.96 6.93
CA LYS A 9 14.55 -13.59 8.04
C LYS A 9 13.99 -13.12 9.38
N ASN A 10 13.89 -14.04 10.34
CA ASN A 10 13.41 -13.75 11.70
C ASN A 10 12.06 -13.01 11.76
N GLY A 11 11.13 -13.33 10.85
CA GLY A 11 9.82 -12.67 10.79
C GLY A 11 9.85 -11.21 10.29
N LYS A 12 10.97 -10.78 9.69
CA LYS A 12 11.13 -9.48 9.05
C LYS A 12 11.39 -9.64 7.55
N LYS A 13 10.97 -8.65 6.77
CA LYS A 13 11.39 -8.43 5.39
C LYS A 13 12.55 -7.44 5.41
N ILE A 14 13.67 -7.79 4.80
CA ILE A 14 14.86 -6.95 4.68
C ILE A 14 15.00 -6.60 3.19
N VAL A 15 15.01 -5.31 2.89
CA VAL A 15 15.25 -4.80 1.53
C VAL A 15 16.63 -4.18 1.52
N THR A 16 17.52 -4.66 0.66
CA THR A 16 18.83 -4.02 0.44
C THR A 16 18.79 -3.31 -0.90
N TYR A 17 18.95 -2.00 -0.86
CA TYR A 17 18.94 -1.15 -2.05
C TYR A 17 20.31 -1.16 -2.76
N PRO A 18 20.36 -0.78 -4.04
CA PRO A 18 21.60 -0.71 -4.82
C PRO A 18 22.70 0.20 -4.24
N ASN A 19 22.31 1.18 -3.43
CA ASN A 19 23.21 2.09 -2.71
C ASN A 19 23.76 1.48 -1.40
N GLY A 20 23.39 0.24 -1.07
CA GLY A 20 23.78 -0.45 0.16
C GLY A 20 22.88 -0.18 1.36
N GLU A 21 21.89 0.71 1.24
CA GLU A 21 20.93 0.95 2.33
C GLU A 21 20.08 -0.29 2.59
N LYS A 22 19.89 -0.61 3.87
CA LYS A 22 19.05 -1.73 4.30
C LYS A 22 17.84 -1.21 5.04
N GLN A 23 16.67 -1.69 4.63
CA GLN A 23 15.42 -1.35 5.28
C GLN A 23 14.73 -2.61 5.78
N GLU A 24 14.48 -2.65 7.08
CA GLU A 24 13.81 -3.77 7.73
C GLU A 24 12.35 -3.46 8.03
N TYR A 25 11.47 -4.37 7.65
CA TYR A 25 10.06 -4.32 7.95
C TYR A 25 9.66 -5.51 8.79
N SER A 26 9.22 -5.26 10.02
CA SER A 26 8.63 -6.30 10.87
C SER A 26 7.28 -6.73 10.31
N LYS A 27 6.85 -7.96 10.63
CA LYS A 27 5.50 -8.44 10.33
C LYS A 27 4.41 -7.50 10.88
N GLY A 28 4.64 -6.91 12.05
CA GLY A 28 3.73 -5.92 12.66
C GLY A 28 3.60 -4.67 11.79
N ASN A 29 4.73 -4.09 11.37
CA ASN A 29 4.74 -2.89 10.53
C ASN A 29 4.05 -3.13 9.19
N LEU A 30 4.28 -4.31 8.58
CA LEU A 30 3.61 -4.69 7.33
C LEU A 30 2.10 -4.87 7.50
N LYS A 31 1.65 -5.42 8.64
CA LYS A 31 0.23 -5.55 8.94
C LYS A 31 -0.43 -4.18 9.13
N THR A 32 0.17 -3.30 9.93
CA THR A 32 -0.33 -1.93 10.12
C THR A 32 -0.39 -1.16 8.80
N ALA A 33 0.64 -1.27 7.95
CA ALA A 33 0.63 -0.66 6.62
C ALA A 33 -0.50 -1.22 5.75
N LYS A 34 -0.71 -2.54 5.74
CA LYS A 34 -1.82 -3.17 5.03
C LYS A 34 -3.17 -2.63 5.51
N ASP A 35 -3.40 -2.56 6.81
CA ASP A 35 -4.67 -2.09 7.39
C ASP A 35 -4.93 -0.62 7.05
N MET A 36 -3.88 0.22 7.01
CA MET A 36 -3.98 1.61 6.55
C MET A 36 -4.40 1.69 5.07
N PHE A 37 -3.77 0.91 4.19
CA PHE A 37 -4.14 0.89 2.78
C PHE A 37 -5.56 0.37 2.54
N LEU A 38 -6.02 -0.59 3.33
CA LEU A 38 -7.40 -1.07 3.27
C LEU A 38 -8.41 0.04 3.61
N LYS A 39 -8.14 0.83 4.66
CA LYS A 39 -8.98 2.00 4.99
C LYS A 39 -8.98 3.05 3.89
N GLN A 40 -7.81 3.32 3.29
CA GLN A 40 -7.72 4.26 2.17
C GLN A 40 -8.50 3.75 0.96
N ARG A 41 -8.42 2.46 0.64
CA ARG A 41 -9.21 1.86 -0.44
C ARG A 41 -10.71 2.00 -0.19
N GLN A 42 -11.20 1.71 1.02
CA GLN A 42 -12.61 1.90 1.36
C GLN A 42 -13.07 3.33 1.10
N LYS A 43 -12.28 4.32 1.52
CA LYS A 43 -12.57 5.74 1.27
C LYS A 43 -12.59 6.09 -0.23
N ILE A 44 -11.69 5.49 -1.01
CA ILE A 44 -11.69 5.66 -2.47
C ILE A 44 -12.96 5.07 -3.07
N ASP A 45 -13.32 3.85 -2.66
CA ASP A 45 -14.53 3.16 -3.13
C ASP A 45 -15.80 3.98 -2.79
N GLU A 46 -15.88 4.56 -1.59
CA GLU A 46 -16.96 5.49 -1.18
C GLU A 46 -17.03 6.73 -2.07
N ASN A 47 -15.89 7.38 -2.32
CA ASN A 47 -15.83 8.58 -3.16
C ASN A 47 -16.24 8.28 -4.61
N ILE A 48 -15.84 7.13 -5.15
CA ILE A 48 -16.26 6.70 -6.50
C ILE A 48 -17.78 6.53 -6.53
N ALA A 49 -18.38 5.86 -5.54
CA ALA A 49 -19.82 5.68 -5.48
C ALA A 49 -20.60 7.02 -5.42
N LEU A 50 -20.08 8.02 -4.71
CA LEU A 50 -20.67 9.36 -4.69
C LEU A 50 -20.60 10.03 -6.07
N ILE A 51 -19.45 9.91 -6.76
CA ILE A 51 -19.29 10.45 -8.11
C ILE A 51 -20.23 9.74 -9.10
N ASP A 52 -20.36 8.42 -9.02
CA ASP A 52 -21.25 7.65 -9.89
C ASP A 52 -22.72 8.07 -9.71
N ASP A 53 -23.15 8.33 -8.46
CA ASP A 53 -24.49 8.85 -8.15
C ASP A 53 -24.70 10.28 -8.69
N ASP A 54 -23.71 11.16 -8.53
CA ASP A 54 -23.75 12.51 -9.11
C ASP A 54 -23.83 12.45 -10.64
N LEU A 55 -23.02 11.61 -11.29
CA LEU A 55 -23.03 11.42 -12.75
C LEU A 55 -24.38 10.91 -13.24
N ALA A 56 -24.98 9.94 -12.54
CA ALA A 56 -26.30 9.41 -12.89
C ALA A 56 -27.39 10.49 -12.82
N LYS A 57 -27.29 11.43 -11.87
CA LYS A 57 -28.21 12.58 -11.73
C LYS A 57 -27.96 13.69 -12.75
N MET A 58 -26.74 13.78 -13.29
CA MET A 58 -26.37 14.76 -14.32
C MET A 58 -26.84 14.37 -15.73
N VAL A 59 -27.26 13.11 -15.95
CA VAL A 59 -27.91 12.71 -17.19
C VAL A 59 -29.34 13.24 -17.21
N VAL A 60 -29.46 14.50 -17.64
CA VAL A 60 -30.68 15.12 -18.18
C VAL A 60 -30.60 15.06 -19.70
#